data_AF-A0A7X6BFE7-F1
#
_entry.id   AF-A0A7X6BFE7-F1
#
_cell.length_a   1.000
_cell.length_b   1.000
_cell.length_c   1.000
_cell.angle_alpha   90.00
_cell.angle_beta   90.00
_cell.angle_gamma   90.00
#
_symmetry.space_group_name_H-M   'P 1'
#
loop_
_entity.id
_entity.type
_entity.pdbx_description
1 polymer ?
#
loop_
_entity_poly.entity_id
_entity_poly.type
_entity_poly.pdbx_seq_one_letter_code
_entity_poly.pdbx_strand_id
1 'polypeptide(L)'
;MTDLVEGAGEGGAGGDGGAGGAGGAPAGAAAPEWMASLPDELKGDATLSRYASLEELARGHVEARKVASSRVVLPSGDDDAAWSKFGETLRPADPSEYAIGLPEGVDPAGPAAKFADAFRAKAHEIGLPPRWAKALADWNNEFVAKDIAERNSASEAELKAFKGATPDYDAKLASAQGLFKSLGLDEAVVTELDVRLGTGNLMKLAFGLAEKFGEPVRVDPDGKGAGLGGGDASNAKDQIKEFDQANRDKIRAGDPDTMRARRKLLDAANAQAAR
;
A
#
# COMPACT_ATOMS: atom_id res chain seq x y z
N MET A 1 -9.99 44.16 50.48
CA MET A 1 -11.14 44.71 49.74
C MET A 1 -11.66 43.59 48.85
N THR A 2 -12.85 43.02 49.06
CA THR A 2 -14.20 43.66 49.03
C THR A 2 -14.48 44.22 47.62
N ASP A 3 -15.55 43.90 46.90
CA ASP A 3 -16.80 43.14 47.21
C ASP A 3 -17.27 42.35 45.96
N LEU A 4 -17.92 41.19 46.03
CA LEU A 4 -19.28 40.88 46.54
C LEU A 4 -20.39 41.31 45.55
N VAL A 5 -21.04 40.33 44.89
CA VAL A 5 -22.41 40.44 44.34
C VAL A 5 -23.15 39.12 44.64
N GLU A 6 -24.27 39.23 45.34
CA GLU A 6 -25.17 38.15 45.76
C GLU A 6 -26.38 37.96 44.80
N GLY A 7 -27.16 36.89 45.04
CA GLY A 7 -28.46 36.56 44.42
C GLY A 7 -28.52 35.07 44.05
N ALA A 8 -29.05 34.12 44.83
CA ALA A 8 -30.29 34.06 45.64
C ALA A 8 -31.57 34.32 44.80
N GLY A 9 -32.55 33.41 44.64
CA GLY A 9 -32.65 31.96 44.93
C GLY A 9 -33.34 31.25 43.74
N GLU A 10 -34.08 30.13 43.83
CA GLU A 10 -34.37 29.16 44.92
C GLU A 10 -35.06 27.89 44.33
N GLY A 11 -35.50 26.91 45.14
CA GLY A 11 -36.65 26.03 44.79
C GLY A 11 -36.43 24.62 44.21
N GLY A 12 -36.21 23.62 45.08
CA GLY A 12 -37.11 22.45 45.14
C GLY A 12 -36.89 21.18 44.28
N ALA A 13 -36.27 20.16 44.92
CA ALA A 13 -36.68 18.74 44.96
C ALA A 13 -36.52 17.77 43.76
N GLY A 14 -36.02 16.55 44.10
CA GLY A 14 -35.94 15.36 43.24
C GLY A 14 -34.54 15.09 42.68
N GLY A 15 -33.79 14.04 43.06
CA GLY A 15 -34.09 12.95 43.99
C GLY A 15 -33.79 11.58 43.38
N ASP A 16 -32.51 11.21 43.28
CA ASP A 16 -32.10 9.80 43.33
C ASP A 16 -30.71 9.66 43.94
N GLY A 17 -30.63 8.96 45.06
CA GLY A 17 -29.41 8.76 45.83
C GLY A 17 -28.93 7.32 45.68
N GLY A 18 -28.21 7.04 44.59
CA GLY A 18 -27.57 5.74 44.35
C GLY A 18 -26.47 5.46 45.38
N ALA A 19 -26.85 5.03 46.58
CA ALA A 19 -25.95 4.80 47.69
C ALA A 19 -24.98 3.66 47.38
N GLY A 20 -23.69 4.00 47.23
CA GLY A 20 -22.61 3.02 47.22
C GLY A 20 -22.61 2.29 48.56
N GLY A 21 -22.97 1.00 48.54
CA GLY A 21 -23.03 0.13 49.71
C GLY A 21 -21.65 -0.13 50.32
N ALA A 22 -21.13 0.83 51.08
CA ALA A 22 -20.01 0.63 51.98
C ALA A 22 -20.46 -0.28 53.14
N GLY A 23 -20.42 -1.59 52.90
CA GLY A 23 -20.69 -2.61 53.90
C GLY A 23 -19.64 -2.57 55.01
N GLY A 24 -19.89 -1.78 56.05
CA GLY A 24 -19.10 -1.80 57.28
C GLY A 24 -19.11 -3.20 57.89
N ALA A 25 -17.93 -3.69 58.27
CA ALA A 25 -17.82 -5.00 58.90
C ALA A 25 -18.57 -5.00 60.27
N PRO A 26 -19.49 -5.94 60.52
CA PRO A 26 -20.08 -6.09 61.84
C PRO A 26 -19.05 -6.70 62.78
N ALA A 27 -18.41 -5.87 63.59
CA ALA A 27 -17.60 -6.34 64.71
C ALA A 27 -18.52 -7.10 65.70
N GLY A 28 -18.33 -8.40 65.82
CA GLY A 28 -19.04 -9.24 66.79
C GLY A 28 -20.23 -10.06 66.27
N ALA A 29 -20.41 -10.21 64.95
CA ALA A 29 -21.30 -11.26 64.43
C ALA A 29 -20.68 -12.65 64.70
N ALA A 30 -21.40 -13.51 65.41
CA ALA A 30 -21.00 -14.91 65.56
C ALA A 30 -20.94 -15.59 64.17
N ALA A 31 -19.95 -16.46 63.96
CA ALA A 31 -19.81 -17.19 62.70
C ALA A 31 -21.12 -17.94 62.38
N PRO A 32 -21.66 -17.85 61.14
CA PRO A 32 -22.87 -18.55 60.75
C PRO A 32 -22.85 -20.04 61.11
N GLU A 33 -23.96 -20.58 61.59
CA GLU A 33 -24.04 -21.95 62.13
C GLU A 33 -23.53 -23.02 61.16
N TRP A 34 -23.72 -22.82 59.85
CA TRP A 34 -23.22 -23.70 58.79
C TRP A 34 -21.68 -23.83 58.75
N MET A 35 -20.94 -22.89 59.34
CA MET A 35 -19.48 -22.94 59.45
C MET A 35 -18.98 -23.90 60.54
N ALA A 36 -19.82 -24.28 61.50
CA ALA A 36 -19.40 -25.10 62.64
C ALA A 36 -18.81 -26.46 62.18
N SER A 37 -19.25 -26.99 61.04
CA SER A 37 -18.77 -28.22 60.41
C SER A 37 -17.49 -28.09 59.56
N LEU A 38 -16.95 -26.88 59.39
CA LEU A 38 -15.69 -26.67 58.63
C LEU A 38 -14.45 -26.96 59.50
N PRO A 39 -13.29 -27.26 58.88
CA PRO A 39 -11.99 -27.19 59.56
C PRO A 39 -11.74 -25.80 60.18
N ASP A 40 -11.04 -25.74 61.31
CA ASP A 40 -10.83 -24.49 62.05
C ASP A 40 -10.08 -23.43 61.24
N GLU A 41 -9.23 -23.87 60.30
CA GLU A 41 -8.55 -23.05 59.28
C GLU A 41 -9.52 -22.20 58.44
N LEU A 42 -10.72 -22.72 58.15
CA LEU A 42 -11.73 -22.06 57.31
C LEU A 42 -12.79 -21.31 58.12
N LYS A 43 -12.99 -21.66 59.40
CA LYS A 43 -13.94 -20.96 60.30
C LYS A 43 -13.57 -19.49 60.53
N GLY A 44 -12.29 -19.13 60.38
CA GLY A 44 -11.79 -17.77 60.49
C GLY A 44 -11.77 -16.97 59.19
N ASP A 45 -12.17 -17.54 58.04
CA ASP A 45 -12.03 -16.87 56.75
C ASP A 45 -13.07 -15.75 56.56
N ALA A 46 -12.58 -14.50 56.51
CA ALA A 46 -13.39 -13.29 56.37
C ALA A 46 -14.09 -13.13 55.00
N THR A 47 -13.85 -14.03 54.05
CA THR A 47 -14.60 -14.15 52.79
C THR A 47 -15.80 -15.09 52.98
N LEU A 48 -15.60 -16.22 53.65
CA LEU A 48 -16.67 -17.17 53.94
C LEU A 48 -17.72 -16.57 54.90
N SER A 49 -17.31 -15.78 55.89
CA SER A 49 -18.21 -15.17 56.89
C SER A 49 -19.19 -14.13 56.32
N ARG A 50 -19.12 -13.87 55.01
CA ARG A 50 -20.02 -12.96 54.28
C ARG A 50 -21.30 -13.64 53.79
N TYR A 51 -21.35 -14.98 53.78
CA TYR A 51 -22.50 -15.76 53.34
C TYR A 51 -23.33 -16.20 54.55
N ALA A 52 -24.61 -15.83 54.60
CA ALA A 52 -25.49 -16.17 55.72
C ALA A 52 -25.86 -17.66 55.74
N SER A 53 -25.77 -18.35 54.60
CA SER A 53 -26.06 -19.78 54.47
C SER A 53 -25.13 -20.51 53.49
N LEU A 54 -25.10 -21.83 53.60
CA LEU A 54 -24.42 -22.71 52.63
C LEU A 54 -25.03 -22.59 51.22
N GLU A 55 -26.33 -22.30 51.11
CA GLU A 55 -27.01 -22.08 49.83
C GLU A 55 -26.54 -20.77 49.15
N GLU A 56 -26.33 -19.71 49.93
CA GLU A 56 -25.73 -18.46 49.44
C GLU A 56 -24.26 -18.65 49.04
N LEU A 57 -23.47 -19.41 49.81
CA LEU A 57 -22.10 -19.77 49.41
C LEU A 57 -22.10 -20.55 48.09
N ALA A 58 -23.00 -21.53 47.93
CA ALA A 58 -23.10 -22.32 46.71
C ALA A 58 -23.50 -21.46 45.49
N ARG A 59 -24.48 -20.55 45.66
CA ARG A 59 -24.83 -19.55 44.63
C ARG A 59 -23.63 -18.63 44.31
N GLY A 60 -22.99 -18.08 45.34
CA GLY A 60 -21.80 -17.23 45.21
C GLY A 60 -20.65 -17.91 44.46
N HIS A 61 -20.41 -19.19 44.75
CA HIS A 61 -19.41 -20.00 44.03
C HIS A 61 -19.80 -20.24 42.57
N VAL A 62 -21.08 -20.52 42.27
CA VAL A 62 -21.57 -20.68 40.89
C VAL A 62 -21.42 -19.37 40.10
N GLU A 63 -21.80 -18.22 40.66
CA GLU A 63 -21.62 -16.92 39.99
C GLU A 63 -20.14 -16.53 39.88
N ALA A 64 -19.33 -16.76 40.92
CA ALA A 64 -17.88 -16.53 40.86
C ALA A 64 -17.22 -17.40 39.77
N ARG A 65 -17.66 -18.65 39.59
CA ARG A 65 -17.19 -19.53 38.51
C ARG A 65 -17.60 -19.00 37.13
N LYS A 66 -18.83 -18.50 36.96
CA LYS A 66 -19.26 -17.85 35.71
C LYS A 66 -18.38 -16.62 35.40
N VAL A 67 -18.20 -15.73 36.36
CA VAL A 67 -17.37 -14.52 36.22
C VAL A 67 -15.89 -14.85 35.97
N ALA A 68 -15.36 -15.90 36.59
CA ALA A 68 -14.01 -16.39 36.31
C ALA A 68 -13.90 -16.95 34.88
N SER A 69 -14.89 -17.73 34.42
CA SER A 69 -14.92 -18.28 33.06
C SER A 69 -15.11 -17.23 31.96
N SER A 70 -15.67 -16.06 32.28
CA SER A 70 -15.82 -14.94 31.34
C SER A 70 -14.65 -13.96 31.35
N ARG A 71 -13.57 -14.22 32.09
CA ARG A 71 -12.38 -13.37 32.16
C ARG A 71 -11.22 -14.00 31.40
N VAL A 72 -10.54 -13.19 30.58
CA VAL A 72 -9.26 -13.55 29.99
C VAL A 72 -8.16 -13.36 31.03
N VAL A 73 -7.29 -14.36 31.20
CA VAL A 73 -6.12 -14.27 32.08
C VAL A 73 -5.06 -13.42 31.39
N LEU A 74 -4.67 -12.30 32.00
CA LEU A 74 -3.54 -11.50 31.54
C LEU A 74 -2.22 -12.22 31.85
N PRO A 75 -1.30 -12.36 30.87
CA PRO A 75 0.06 -12.83 31.11
C PRO A 75 0.80 -11.93 32.11
N SER A 76 1.76 -12.51 32.82
CA SER A 76 2.62 -11.79 33.77
C SER A 76 4.09 -11.93 33.38
N GLY A 77 4.78 -10.80 33.22
CA GLY A 77 6.17 -10.78 32.74
C GLY A 77 6.28 -11.25 31.29
N ASP A 78 7.46 -11.74 30.92
CA ASP A 78 7.83 -12.07 29.53
C ASP A 78 7.71 -13.58 29.24
N ASP A 79 6.66 -14.24 29.77
CA ASP A 79 6.36 -15.65 29.45
C ASP A 79 5.66 -15.77 28.09
N ASP A 80 6.44 -16.06 27.04
CA ASP A 80 5.97 -16.29 25.67
C ASP A 80 4.83 -17.32 25.57
N ALA A 81 4.80 -18.35 26.43
CA ALA A 81 3.76 -19.37 26.41
C ALA A 81 2.43 -18.85 26.99
N ALA A 82 2.49 -17.93 27.95
CA ALA A 82 1.32 -17.21 28.46
C ALA A 82 0.82 -16.18 27.44
N TRP A 83 1.72 -15.40 26.83
CA TRP A 83 1.38 -14.43 25.78
C TRP A 83 0.78 -15.08 24.53
N SER A 84 1.29 -16.22 24.10
CA SER A 84 0.74 -17.00 22.99
C SER A 84 -0.71 -17.43 23.26
N LYS A 85 -0.98 -18.05 24.43
CA LYS A 85 -2.35 -18.44 24.84
C LYS A 85 -3.29 -17.25 24.98
N PHE A 86 -2.81 -16.12 25.47
CA PHE A 86 -3.59 -14.88 25.52
C PHE A 86 -3.96 -14.41 24.11
N GLY A 87 -2.98 -14.41 23.20
CA GLY A 87 -3.17 -14.13 21.77
C GLY A 87 -4.18 -15.04 21.08
N GLU A 88 -4.18 -16.35 21.39
CA GLU A 88 -5.16 -17.32 20.90
C GLU A 88 -6.61 -16.95 21.25
N THR A 89 -6.86 -16.27 22.38
CA THR A 89 -8.21 -15.82 22.76
C THR A 89 -8.66 -14.54 22.03
N LEU A 90 -7.76 -13.85 21.32
CA LEU A 90 -7.98 -12.52 20.76
C LEU A 90 -7.93 -12.46 19.23
N ARG A 91 -7.17 -13.36 18.60
CA ARG A 91 -7.05 -13.48 17.15
C ARG A 91 -8.28 -14.15 16.51
N PRO A 92 -8.55 -13.92 15.21
CA PRO A 92 -9.55 -14.68 14.47
C PRO A 92 -9.10 -16.14 14.28
N ALA A 93 -10.03 -17.01 13.84
CA ALA A 93 -9.70 -18.41 13.61
C ALA A 93 -8.70 -18.56 12.46
N ASP A 94 -8.92 -17.86 11.35
CA ASP A 94 -8.05 -17.86 10.17
C ASP A 94 -7.39 -16.48 9.90
N PRO A 95 -6.14 -16.42 9.40
CA PRO A 95 -5.51 -15.15 8.99
C PRO A 95 -6.30 -14.34 7.95
N SER A 96 -7.10 -14.98 7.09
CA SER A 96 -7.88 -14.26 6.06
C SER A 96 -9.02 -13.40 6.63
N GLU A 97 -9.45 -13.64 7.87
CA GLU A 97 -10.50 -12.85 8.55
C GLU A 97 -10.03 -11.44 8.95
N TYR A 98 -8.73 -11.15 8.90
CA TYR A 98 -8.23 -9.79 9.10
C TYR A 98 -8.61 -8.88 7.92
N ALA A 99 -9.52 -7.94 8.19
CA ALA A 99 -10.01 -6.92 7.26
C ALA A 99 -8.97 -5.84 6.92
N ILE A 100 -7.86 -6.27 6.30
CA ILE A 100 -6.74 -5.46 5.84
C ILE A 100 -6.98 -5.09 4.37
N GLY A 101 -7.17 -3.79 4.10
CA GLY A 101 -7.27 -3.25 2.75
C GLY A 101 -5.89 -2.95 2.14
N LEU A 102 -5.89 -2.69 0.84
CA LEU A 102 -4.72 -2.14 0.13
C LEU A 102 -4.82 -0.61 0.07
N PRO A 103 -3.71 0.13 -0.03
CA PRO A 103 -3.75 1.56 -0.32
C PRO A 103 -4.37 1.83 -1.70
N GLU A 104 -5.01 2.99 -1.87
CA GLU A 104 -5.51 3.42 -3.18
C GLU A 104 -4.36 3.60 -4.19
N GLY A 105 -4.64 3.30 -5.46
CA GLY A 105 -3.67 3.46 -6.56
C GLY A 105 -2.57 2.39 -6.64
N VAL A 106 -2.61 1.35 -5.80
CA VAL A 106 -1.60 0.27 -5.83
C VAL A 106 -2.11 -0.97 -6.57
N ASP A 107 -1.22 -1.61 -7.34
CA ASP A 107 -1.48 -2.87 -8.04
C ASP A 107 -1.87 -4.01 -7.06
N PRO A 108 -3.05 -4.66 -7.22
CA PRO A 108 -3.46 -5.80 -6.40
C PRO A 108 -2.62 -7.07 -6.59
N ALA A 109 -1.76 -7.16 -7.61
CA ALA A 109 -0.73 -8.21 -7.74
C ALA A 109 0.66 -7.78 -7.21
N GLY A 110 0.80 -6.51 -6.82
CA GLY A 110 2.05 -5.85 -6.51
C GLY A 110 2.61 -6.12 -5.09
N PRO A 111 3.71 -5.42 -4.71
CA PRO A 111 4.35 -5.60 -3.41
C PRO A 111 3.43 -5.33 -2.20
N ALA A 112 2.46 -4.41 -2.32
CA ALA A 112 1.54 -4.12 -1.22
C ALA A 112 0.54 -5.25 -0.94
N ALA A 113 0.12 -6.00 -1.96
CA ALA A 113 -0.72 -7.19 -1.76
C ALA A 113 0.05 -8.28 -0.98
N LYS A 114 1.31 -8.53 -1.37
CA LYS A 114 2.21 -9.44 -0.66
C LYS A 114 2.47 -8.99 0.78
N PHE A 115 2.57 -7.68 1.02
CA PHE A 115 2.67 -7.10 2.36
C PHE A 115 1.38 -7.34 3.17
N ALA A 116 0.20 -7.11 2.60
CA ALA A 116 -1.06 -7.35 3.29
C ALA A 116 -1.21 -8.82 3.70
N ASP A 117 -0.88 -9.77 2.82
CA ASP A 117 -0.93 -11.21 3.12
C ASP A 117 0.09 -11.60 4.21
N ALA A 118 1.33 -11.11 4.11
CA ALA A 118 2.35 -11.32 5.15
C ALA A 118 1.96 -10.69 6.49
N PHE A 119 1.32 -9.52 6.48
CA PHE A 119 0.83 -8.86 7.68
C PHE A 119 -0.33 -9.62 8.33
N ARG A 120 -1.28 -10.16 7.56
CA ARG A 120 -2.34 -11.04 8.09
C ARG A 120 -1.75 -12.29 8.75
N ALA A 121 -0.79 -12.94 8.09
CA ALA A 121 -0.10 -14.10 8.65
C ALA A 121 0.63 -13.74 9.96
N LYS A 122 1.37 -12.63 9.99
CA LYS A 122 2.10 -12.21 11.21
C LYS A 122 1.16 -11.76 12.34
N ALA A 123 0.08 -11.07 12.02
CA ALA A 123 -0.95 -10.67 12.98
C ALA A 123 -1.59 -11.91 13.65
N HIS A 124 -1.88 -12.95 12.86
CA HIS A 124 -2.40 -14.22 13.38
C HIS A 124 -1.37 -14.95 14.26
N GLU A 125 -0.11 -15.00 13.83
CA GLU A 125 1.00 -15.63 14.55
C GLU A 125 1.20 -15.00 15.95
N ILE A 126 1.19 -13.67 16.05
CA ILE A 126 1.40 -12.94 17.32
C ILE A 126 0.12 -12.74 18.13
N GLY A 127 -1.03 -13.26 17.68
CA GLY A 127 -2.29 -13.16 18.43
C GLY A 127 -2.95 -11.78 18.44
N LEU A 128 -2.71 -10.96 17.41
CA LEU A 128 -3.15 -9.55 17.39
C LEU A 128 -4.68 -9.45 17.19
N PRO A 129 -5.44 -8.71 18.01
CA PRO A 129 -6.86 -8.49 17.78
C PRO A 129 -7.16 -7.85 16.40
N PRO A 130 -8.22 -8.29 15.68
CA PRO A 130 -8.58 -7.74 14.37
C PRO A 130 -8.67 -6.21 14.31
N ARG A 131 -9.23 -5.57 15.34
CA ARG A 131 -9.34 -4.10 15.44
C ARG A 131 -7.98 -3.38 15.48
N TRP A 132 -6.95 -3.99 16.08
CA TRP A 132 -5.61 -3.40 16.20
C TRP A 132 -4.79 -3.69 14.94
N ALA A 133 -4.92 -4.90 14.37
CA ALA A 133 -4.36 -5.25 13.08
C ALA A 133 -4.86 -4.28 11.98
N LYS A 134 -6.17 -4.03 11.92
CA LYS A 134 -6.75 -3.06 10.99
C LYS A 134 -6.20 -1.65 11.21
N ALA A 135 -6.21 -1.14 12.44
CA ALA A 135 -5.73 0.23 12.72
C ALA A 135 -4.25 0.44 12.33
N LEU A 136 -3.39 -0.56 12.56
CA LEU A 136 -1.98 -0.51 12.17
C LEU A 136 -1.79 -0.56 10.65
N ALA A 137 -2.58 -1.38 9.95
CA ALA A 137 -2.50 -1.46 8.49
C ALA A 137 -3.09 -0.22 7.80
N ASP A 138 -4.19 0.34 8.30
CA ASP A 138 -4.77 1.59 7.81
C ASP A 138 -3.75 2.73 7.93
N TRP A 139 -3.10 2.88 9.09
CA TRP A 139 -2.02 3.86 9.31
C TRP A 139 -0.83 3.66 8.35
N ASN A 140 -0.39 2.42 8.15
CA ASN A 140 0.66 2.11 7.18
C ASN A 140 0.23 2.45 5.74
N ASN A 141 -1.02 2.17 5.37
CA ASN A 141 -1.56 2.47 4.05
C ASN A 141 -1.65 3.98 3.80
N GLU A 142 -2.05 4.78 4.80
CA GLU A 142 -1.99 6.25 4.74
C GLU A 142 -0.56 6.76 4.53
N PHE A 143 0.41 6.21 5.27
CA PHE A 143 1.83 6.57 5.12
C PHE A 143 2.37 6.24 3.72
N VAL A 144 2.09 5.04 3.21
CA VAL A 144 2.51 4.60 1.86
C VAL A 144 1.84 5.42 0.77
N ALA A 145 0.53 5.67 0.87
CA ALA A 145 -0.20 6.50 -0.09
C ALA A 145 0.37 7.93 -0.15
N LYS A 146 0.73 8.49 1.01
CA LYS A 146 1.37 9.81 1.11
C LYS A 146 2.78 9.83 0.48
N ASP A 147 3.64 8.84 0.77
CA ASP A 147 4.97 8.73 0.18
C ASP A 147 4.90 8.58 -1.36
N ILE A 148 3.94 7.80 -1.88
CA ILE A 148 3.67 7.71 -3.32
C ILE A 148 3.24 9.06 -3.90
N ALA A 149 2.29 9.76 -3.25
CA ALA A 149 1.81 11.06 -3.73
C ALA A 149 2.92 12.14 -3.72
N GLU A 150 3.76 12.16 -2.69
CA GLU A 150 4.91 13.08 -2.59
C GLU A 150 5.96 12.78 -3.68
N ARG A 151 6.27 11.50 -3.95
CA ARG A 151 7.17 11.09 -5.04
C ARG A 151 6.63 11.43 -6.42
N ASN A 152 5.34 11.18 -6.65
CA ASN A 152 4.71 11.49 -7.94
C ASN A 152 4.72 13.00 -8.20
N SER A 153 4.34 13.81 -7.21
CA SER A 153 4.41 15.28 -7.26
C SER A 153 5.84 15.79 -7.53
N ALA A 154 6.85 15.21 -6.87
CA ALA A 154 8.25 15.52 -7.12
C ALA A 154 8.69 15.13 -8.55
N SER A 155 8.30 13.95 -9.03
CA SER A 155 8.61 13.47 -10.39
C SER A 155 7.97 14.34 -11.47
N GLU A 156 6.70 14.75 -11.29
CA GLU A 156 6.01 15.69 -12.17
C GLU A 156 6.71 17.05 -12.20
N ALA A 157 7.12 17.56 -11.05
CA ALA A 157 7.86 18.82 -10.95
C ALA A 157 9.23 18.74 -11.64
N GLU A 158 9.98 17.65 -11.43
CA GLU A 158 11.24 17.38 -12.15
C GLU A 158 11.05 17.27 -13.65
N LEU A 159 10.05 16.50 -14.11
CA LEU A 159 9.76 16.32 -15.54
C LEU A 159 9.38 17.65 -16.19
N LYS A 160 8.56 18.46 -15.54
CA LYS A 160 8.17 19.80 -16.00
C LYS A 160 9.38 20.74 -16.09
N ALA A 161 10.24 20.74 -15.09
CA ALA A 161 11.47 21.53 -15.09
C ALA A 161 12.44 21.06 -16.19
N PHE A 162 12.62 19.75 -16.35
CA PHE A 162 13.45 19.16 -17.40
C PHE A 162 12.93 19.50 -18.80
N LYS A 163 11.61 19.36 -19.05
CA LYS A 163 10.99 19.76 -20.33
C LYS A 163 11.17 21.25 -20.61
N GLY A 164 11.00 22.12 -19.62
CA GLY A 164 11.20 23.57 -19.76
C GLY A 164 12.66 23.98 -20.01
N ALA A 165 13.62 23.20 -19.50
CA ALA A 165 15.05 23.45 -19.66
C ALA A 165 15.69 22.78 -20.89
N THR A 166 14.94 21.96 -21.64
CA THR A 166 15.48 21.15 -22.75
C THR A 166 15.04 21.69 -24.11
N PRO A 167 15.96 22.27 -24.92
CA PRO A 167 15.69 22.59 -26.32
C PRO A 167 15.30 21.35 -27.12
N ASP A 168 14.37 21.53 -28.05
CA ASP A 168 13.88 20.50 -28.99
C ASP A 168 13.40 19.21 -28.29
N TYR A 169 12.83 19.35 -27.08
CA TYR A 169 12.40 18.25 -26.21
C TYR A 169 11.62 17.16 -26.95
N ASP A 170 10.62 17.53 -27.77
CA ASP A 170 9.76 16.54 -28.44
C ASP A 170 10.53 15.76 -29.55
N ALA A 171 11.52 16.38 -30.21
CA ALA A 171 12.40 15.69 -31.16
C ALA A 171 13.41 14.76 -30.47
N LYS A 172 13.94 15.18 -29.31
CA LYS A 172 14.79 14.32 -28.46
C LYS A 172 14.00 13.15 -27.87
N LEU A 173 12.75 13.37 -27.47
CA LEU A 173 11.84 12.32 -27.00
C LEU A 173 11.54 11.29 -28.09
N ALA A 174 11.24 11.73 -29.32
CA ALA A 174 11.06 10.82 -30.45
C ALA A 174 12.32 10.00 -30.75
N SER A 175 13.51 10.61 -30.66
CA SER A 175 14.79 9.93 -30.83
C SER A 175 15.05 8.88 -29.73
N ALA A 176 14.74 9.22 -28.47
CA ALA A 176 14.84 8.32 -27.33
C ALA A 176 13.86 7.13 -27.40
N GLN A 177 12.61 7.37 -27.81
CA GLN A 177 11.62 6.32 -28.07
C GLN A 177 12.06 5.38 -29.20
N GLY A 178 12.62 5.95 -30.28
CA GLY A 178 13.21 5.18 -31.38
C GLY A 178 14.37 4.29 -30.91
N LEU A 179 15.26 4.82 -30.07
CA LEU A 179 16.35 4.06 -29.46
C LEU A 179 15.84 2.91 -28.60
N PHE A 180 14.92 3.15 -27.65
CA PHE A 180 14.36 2.10 -26.79
C PHE A 180 13.68 0.99 -27.61
N LYS A 181 12.90 1.35 -28.63
CA LYS A 181 12.32 0.38 -29.56
C LYS A 181 13.38 -0.42 -30.33
N SER A 182 14.48 0.19 -30.75
CA SER A 182 15.59 -0.49 -31.42
C SER A 182 16.37 -1.45 -30.51
N LEU A 183 16.41 -1.17 -29.20
CA LEU A 183 16.99 -2.03 -28.17
C LEU A 183 16.05 -3.16 -27.72
N GLY A 184 14.83 -3.24 -28.26
CA GLY A 184 13.83 -4.22 -27.86
C GLY A 184 13.24 -3.97 -26.47
N LEU A 185 13.34 -2.75 -25.93
CA LEU A 185 12.69 -2.36 -24.69
C LEU A 185 11.22 -2.06 -25.01
N ASP A 186 10.32 -2.92 -24.52
CA ASP A 186 8.88 -2.71 -24.62
C ASP A 186 8.36 -1.73 -23.54
N GLU A 187 7.07 -1.40 -23.63
CA GLU A 187 6.41 -0.47 -22.71
C GLU A 187 6.47 -0.95 -21.25
N ALA A 188 6.35 -2.25 -20.99
CA ALA A 188 6.42 -2.80 -19.64
C ALA A 188 7.81 -2.65 -19.02
N VAL A 189 8.87 -2.89 -19.79
CA VAL A 189 10.25 -2.65 -19.35
C VAL A 189 10.51 -1.16 -19.13
N VAL A 190 9.98 -0.28 -19.99
CA VAL A 190 10.10 1.18 -19.81
C VAL A 190 9.36 1.66 -18.55
N THR A 191 8.17 1.12 -18.25
CA THR A 191 7.44 1.41 -17.00
C THR A 191 8.21 0.93 -15.76
N GLU A 192 8.79 -0.27 -15.78
CA GLU A 192 9.60 -0.77 -14.66
C GLU A 192 10.88 0.07 -14.45
N LEU A 193 11.49 0.56 -15.53
CA LEU A 193 12.62 1.50 -15.46
C LEU A 193 12.18 2.87 -14.91
N ASP A 194 10.98 3.35 -15.25
CA ASP A 194 10.41 4.60 -14.73
C ASP A 194 10.17 4.51 -13.22
N VAL A 195 9.56 3.42 -12.75
CA VAL A 195 9.35 3.12 -11.33
C VAL A 195 10.66 3.07 -10.53
N ARG A 196 11.74 2.55 -11.12
CA ARG A 196 13.04 2.38 -10.44
C ARG A 196 13.95 3.61 -10.49
N LEU A 197 13.93 4.37 -11.59
CA LEU A 197 14.84 5.50 -11.81
C LEU A 197 14.18 6.85 -11.49
N GLY A 198 12.85 6.92 -11.56
CA GLY A 198 12.06 8.14 -11.62
C GLY A 198 12.13 8.78 -13.00
N THR A 199 11.00 9.34 -13.45
CA THR A 199 10.82 9.86 -14.82
C THR A 199 11.84 10.90 -15.20
N GLY A 200 12.19 11.80 -14.27
CA GLY A 200 13.25 12.79 -14.47
C GLY A 200 14.61 12.18 -14.83
N ASN A 201 15.01 11.07 -14.19
CA ASN A 201 16.30 10.42 -14.47
C ASN A 201 16.25 9.46 -15.65
N LEU A 202 15.12 8.77 -15.86
CA LEU A 202 14.89 7.98 -17.07
C LEU A 202 14.99 8.87 -18.32
N MET A 203 14.39 10.07 -18.31
CA MET A 203 14.47 11.01 -19.44
C MET A 203 15.90 11.53 -19.65
N LYS A 204 16.64 11.90 -18.59
CA LYS A 204 18.07 12.28 -18.67
C LYS A 204 18.92 11.16 -19.29
N LEU A 205 18.70 9.91 -18.85
CA LEU A 205 19.37 8.73 -19.39
C LEU A 205 19.01 8.49 -20.87
N ALA A 206 17.72 8.49 -21.19
CA ALA A 206 17.23 8.22 -22.53
C ALA A 206 17.72 9.27 -23.55
N PHE A 207 17.72 10.55 -23.17
CA PHE A 207 18.20 11.64 -24.03
C PHE A 207 19.72 11.59 -24.16
N GLY A 208 20.45 11.36 -23.06
CA GLY A 208 21.91 11.22 -23.11
C GLY A 208 22.40 10.00 -23.89
N LEU A 209 21.62 8.91 -23.93
CA LEU A 209 21.86 7.77 -24.81
C LEU A 209 21.52 8.09 -26.26
N ALA A 210 20.38 8.75 -26.52
CA ALA A 210 20.00 9.17 -27.88
C ALA A 210 21.02 10.15 -28.49
N GLU A 211 21.58 11.08 -27.72
CA GLU A 211 22.64 12.00 -28.18
C GLU A 211 23.99 11.31 -28.45
N LYS A 212 24.27 10.18 -27.80
CA LYS A 212 25.54 9.43 -27.94
C LYS A 212 25.48 8.29 -28.96
N PHE A 213 24.32 7.66 -29.12
CA PHE A 213 24.15 6.41 -29.87
C PHE A 213 22.98 6.45 -30.86
N GLY A 214 22.06 7.41 -30.76
CA GLY A 214 21.07 7.64 -31.80
C GLY A 214 21.71 8.32 -33.00
N GLU A 215 21.45 7.80 -34.20
CA GLU A 215 21.68 8.61 -35.40
C GLU A 215 20.81 9.88 -35.32
N PRO A 216 21.32 11.05 -35.71
CA PRO A 216 20.55 12.27 -35.64
C PRO A 216 19.33 12.18 -36.56
N VAL A 217 18.13 12.20 -35.98
CA VAL A 217 16.89 12.38 -36.73
C VAL A 217 17.00 13.72 -37.47
N ARG A 218 17.08 13.67 -38.81
CA ARG A 218 16.90 14.87 -39.62
C ARG A 218 15.45 15.31 -39.50
N VAL A 219 15.24 16.33 -38.68
CA VAL A 219 14.01 17.12 -38.68
C VAL A 219 14.19 18.16 -39.78
N ASP A 220 13.60 17.91 -40.94
CA ASP A 220 13.44 18.95 -41.95
C ASP A 220 12.51 20.06 -41.42
N PRO A 221 12.69 21.33 -41.82
CA PRO A 221 11.98 22.48 -41.24
C PRO A 221 10.44 22.44 -41.36
N ASP A 222 9.91 21.55 -42.20
CA ASP A 222 8.47 21.30 -42.37
C ASP A 222 7.89 20.24 -41.40
N GLY A 223 8.66 19.81 -40.39
CA GLY A 223 8.18 18.98 -39.28
C GLY A 223 7.92 17.50 -39.60
N LYS A 224 8.26 17.03 -40.81
CA LYS A 224 8.20 15.61 -41.17
C LYS A 224 9.55 14.94 -40.89
N GLY A 225 9.71 14.39 -39.68
CA GLY A 225 10.92 13.69 -39.28
C GLY A 225 11.19 12.45 -40.13
N ALA A 226 12.24 12.48 -40.95
CA ALA A 226 12.74 11.33 -41.69
C ALA A 226 13.62 10.45 -40.77
N GLY A 227 12.98 9.74 -39.85
CA GLY A 227 13.65 8.79 -38.96
C GLY A 227 14.02 7.49 -39.68
N LEU A 228 15.32 7.18 -39.75
CA LEU A 228 15.81 5.84 -40.13
C LEU A 228 15.58 4.86 -38.98
N GLY A 229 14.35 4.37 -38.84
CA GLY A 229 13.98 3.49 -37.73
C GLY A 229 12.71 2.68 -38.00
N GLY A 230 12.85 1.54 -38.69
CA GLY A 230 11.76 0.56 -38.81
C GLY A 230 10.63 0.96 -39.76
N GLY A 231 10.94 1.06 -41.05
CA GLY A 231 9.90 0.98 -42.08
C GLY A 231 9.33 -0.44 -42.13
N ASP A 232 8.04 -0.57 -41.82
CA ASP A 232 7.21 -1.73 -42.16
C ASP A 232 7.44 -2.14 -43.63
N ALA A 233 7.33 -3.43 -43.97
CA ALA A 233 7.52 -3.95 -45.32
C ALA A 233 6.55 -3.34 -46.36
N SER A 234 5.45 -2.72 -45.91
CA SER A 234 4.62 -1.83 -46.75
C SER A 234 5.42 -0.64 -47.31
N ASN A 235 6.19 0.04 -46.44
CA ASN A 235 6.85 1.31 -46.71
C ASN A 235 7.95 1.18 -47.78
N ALA A 236 8.70 0.07 -47.81
CA ALA A 236 9.75 -0.15 -48.81
C ALA A 236 9.21 -0.21 -50.25
N LYS A 237 8.01 -0.77 -50.45
CA LYS A 237 7.35 -0.83 -51.77
C LYS A 237 6.81 0.54 -52.19
N ASP A 238 6.26 1.29 -51.24
CA ASP A 238 5.78 2.65 -51.49
C ASP A 238 6.94 3.63 -51.78
N GLN A 239 8.08 3.52 -51.09
CA GLN A 239 9.31 4.27 -51.41
C GLN A 239 9.85 3.99 -52.82
N ILE A 240 9.85 2.72 -53.25
CA ILE A 240 10.23 2.37 -54.64
C ILE A 240 9.24 3.00 -55.64
N LYS A 241 7.94 2.95 -55.34
CA LYS A 241 6.88 3.50 -56.18
C LYS A 241 6.95 5.03 -56.28
N GLU A 242 7.24 5.73 -55.19
CA GLU A 242 7.46 7.19 -55.17
C GLU A 242 8.76 7.57 -55.89
N PHE A 243 9.85 6.85 -55.66
CA PHE A 243 11.11 7.04 -56.39
C PHE A 243 10.93 6.86 -57.90
N ASP A 244 10.21 5.82 -58.33
CA ASP A 244 9.92 5.52 -59.73
C ASP A 244 8.97 6.54 -60.38
N GLN A 245 8.08 7.15 -59.59
CA GLN A 245 7.23 8.25 -60.06
C GLN A 245 8.04 9.54 -60.24
N ALA A 246 8.84 9.92 -59.23
CA ALA A 246 9.63 11.15 -59.24
C ALA A 246 10.77 11.12 -60.28
N ASN A 247 11.32 9.95 -60.59
CA ASN A 247 12.46 9.79 -61.50
C ASN A 247 12.10 9.12 -62.83
N ARG A 248 10.81 9.01 -63.18
CA ARG A 248 10.30 8.26 -64.34
C ARG A 248 11.07 8.51 -65.64
N ASP A 249 11.32 9.77 -65.97
CA ASP A 249 11.99 10.14 -67.23
C ASP A 249 13.49 9.83 -67.20
N LYS A 250 14.15 9.95 -66.04
CA LYS A 250 15.55 9.56 -65.84
C LYS A 250 15.72 8.04 -65.89
N ILE A 251 14.78 7.28 -65.32
CA ILE A 251 14.73 5.82 -65.40
C ILE A 251 14.53 5.37 -66.85
N ARG A 252 13.59 6.01 -67.59
CA ARG A 252 13.38 5.76 -69.03
C ARG A 252 14.61 6.13 -69.87
N ALA A 253 15.33 7.20 -69.51
CA ALA A 253 16.58 7.61 -70.15
C ALA A 253 17.79 6.74 -69.76
N GLY A 254 17.65 5.81 -68.80
CA GLY A 254 18.73 4.94 -68.33
C GLY A 254 19.82 5.67 -67.53
N ASP A 255 19.48 6.77 -66.86
CA ASP A 255 20.43 7.58 -66.09
C ASP A 255 21.22 6.72 -65.07
N PRO A 256 22.57 6.67 -65.15
CA PRO A 256 23.37 5.74 -64.36
C PRO A 256 23.22 5.92 -62.85
N ASP A 257 23.06 7.16 -62.37
CA ASP A 257 22.96 7.46 -60.94
C ASP A 257 21.57 7.14 -60.39
N THR A 258 20.53 7.49 -61.14
CA THR A 258 19.15 7.10 -60.86
C THR A 258 19.00 5.58 -60.81
N MET A 259 19.59 4.85 -61.77
CA MET A 259 19.54 3.39 -61.80
C MET A 259 20.35 2.74 -60.67
N ARG A 260 21.50 3.33 -60.27
CA ARG A 260 22.25 2.91 -59.08
C ARG A 260 21.46 3.13 -57.79
N ALA A 261 20.80 4.28 -57.64
CA ALA A 261 19.94 4.57 -56.48
C ALA A 261 18.74 3.62 -56.41
N ARG A 262 18.03 3.42 -57.54
CA ARG A 262 16.91 2.47 -57.66
C ARG A 262 17.31 1.05 -57.26
N ARG A 263 18.48 0.59 -57.70
CA ARG A 263 19.00 -0.74 -57.35
C ARG A 263 19.25 -0.89 -55.86
N LYS A 264 19.84 0.12 -55.19
CA LYS A 264 20.03 0.09 -53.73
C LYS A 264 18.71 -0.02 -52.97
N LEU A 265 17.66 0.68 -53.42
CA LEU A 265 16.32 0.58 -52.82
C LEU A 265 15.70 -0.82 -53.00
N LEU A 266 15.85 -1.43 -54.18
CA LEU A 266 15.40 -2.79 -54.45
C LEU A 266 16.17 -3.84 -53.61
N ASP A 267 17.50 -3.71 -53.53
CA ASP A 267 18.34 -4.61 -52.74
C ASP A 267 18.02 -4.51 -51.23
N ALA A 268 17.74 -3.29 -50.73
CA ALA A 268 17.28 -3.07 -49.35
C ALA A 268 15.89 -3.68 -49.08
N ALA A 269 14.92 -3.48 -49.98
CA ALA A 269 13.58 -4.07 -49.86
C ALA A 269 13.62 -5.61 -49.88
N ASN A 270 14.46 -6.21 -50.72
CA ASN A 270 14.66 -7.66 -50.77
C ASN A 270 15.33 -8.20 -49.49
N ALA A 271 16.30 -7.47 -48.92
CA ALA A 271 16.95 -7.85 -47.66
C ALA A 271 16.00 -7.75 -46.45
N GLN A 272 14.99 -6.89 -46.50
CA GLN A 272 13.93 -6.80 -45.49
C GLN A 272 12.89 -7.92 -45.62
N ALA A 273 12.55 -8.36 -46.84
CA ALA A 273 11.60 -9.44 -47.08
C ALA A 273 12.13 -10.86 -46.77
N ALA A 274 13.42 -10.98 -46.43
CA ALA A 274 14.10 -12.23 -46.09
C ALA A 274 14.38 -12.39 -44.58
N ARG A 275 13.73 -11.56 -43.75
CA ARG A 275 13.77 -11.61 -42.27
C ARG A 275 12.38 -11.91 -41.72
#